data_AF-A0A7C4YJU5-F1
#
_entry.id   AF-A0A7C4YJU5-F1
#
_cell.length_a   1.000
_cell.length_b   1.000
_cell.length_c   1.000
_cell.angle_alpha   90.00
_cell.angle_beta   90.00
_cell.angle_gamma   90.00
#
_symmetry.space_group_name_H-M   'P 1'
#
loop_
_entity.id
_entity.type
_entity.pdbx_description
1 polymer ?
#
loop_
_entity_poly.entity_id
_entity_poly.type
_entity_poly.pdbx_seq_one_letter_code
_entity_poly.pdbx_strand_id
1 'polypeptide(L)'
;MNDSDQSPLSAPAVEPASADAEVRQDHWQILEARWRQILGLEAGIESMRQQMDSMRSQMESAFKQSLTVEEKVHALQADVAQWNKSKNRVHYCLPKVREFIHRATWALGIPERKRLEEIFKSYIEPRVTFPELDKVPEMLDSLFKDRQVLTAQGTTVSQECRGIMAEIQRTLRTLQSNAASRAREKREAMRTKGKHL
;
A
#
# COMPACT_ATOMS: atom_id res chain seq x y z
N MET A 1 75.44 20.91 49.31
CA MET A 1 75.50 20.21 48.01
C MET A 1 75.16 18.76 48.28
N ASN A 2 74.02 18.18 47.93
CA ASN A 2 72.80 18.62 47.26
C ASN A 2 71.67 17.77 47.86
N ASP A 3 70.70 18.39 48.52
CA ASP A 3 69.40 17.80 48.79
C ASP A 3 68.59 17.84 47.50
N SER A 4 68.46 16.70 46.84
CA SER A 4 67.60 16.53 45.67
C SER A 4 66.20 16.17 46.14
N ASP A 5 65.41 17.22 46.29
CA ASP A 5 63.99 17.26 46.59
C ASP A 5 63.19 16.48 45.52
N GLN A 6 62.83 15.23 45.82
CA GLN A 6 61.93 14.42 44.99
C GLN A 6 60.48 14.77 45.34
N SER A 7 59.97 15.81 44.68
CA SER A 7 58.53 16.08 44.65
C SER A 7 57.80 14.98 43.85
N PRO A 8 56.78 14.30 44.43
CA PRO A 8 55.99 13.33 43.69
C PRO A 8 55.07 14.08 42.70
N LEU A 9 55.28 13.85 41.41
CA LEU A 9 54.33 14.24 40.37
C LEU A 9 52.98 13.57 40.68
N SER A 10 52.03 14.36 41.17
CA SER A 10 50.62 13.98 41.22
C SER A 10 50.16 13.74 39.79
N ALA A 11 49.88 12.48 39.46
CA ALA A 11 49.21 12.12 38.23
C ALA A 11 47.84 12.84 38.21
N PRO A 12 47.45 13.50 37.11
CA PRO A 12 46.12 14.04 36.98
C PRO A 12 45.13 12.87 37.11
N ALA A 13 44.24 12.96 38.10
CA ALA A 13 43.09 12.09 38.19
C ALA A 13 42.34 12.19 36.86
N VAL A 14 42.46 11.14 36.05
CA VAL A 14 41.58 10.93 34.90
C VAL A 14 40.22 10.70 35.53
N GLU A 15 39.47 11.78 35.73
CA GLU A 15 38.05 11.68 35.99
C GLU A 15 37.48 10.78 34.89
N PRO A 16 36.86 9.64 35.23
CA PRO A 16 36.19 8.82 34.23
C PRO A 16 35.10 9.72 33.68
N ALA A 17 35.36 10.30 32.51
CA ALA A 17 34.35 10.96 31.70
C ALA A 17 33.17 10.01 31.69
N SER A 18 32.10 10.42 32.36
CA SER A 18 30.84 9.72 32.48
C SER A 18 30.30 9.55 31.06
N ALA A 19 30.80 8.52 30.39
CA ALA A 19 30.49 8.14 29.02
C ALA A 19 29.10 7.49 28.94
N ASP A 20 28.46 7.28 30.10
CA ASP A 20 27.00 7.18 30.26
C ASP A 20 26.35 8.56 30.07
N ALA A 21 26.77 9.22 28.99
CA ALA A 21 26.28 10.47 28.48
C ALA A 21 24.76 10.37 28.38
N GLU A 22 24.11 11.08 29.30
CA GLU A 22 22.79 11.67 29.20
C GLU A 22 22.26 11.55 27.77
N VAL A 23 21.44 10.52 27.49
CA VAL A 23 20.88 10.29 26.17
C VAL A 23 20.19 11.59 25.79
N ARG A 24 20.80 12.31 24.83
CA ARG A 24 20.40 13.67 24.49
C ARG A 24 18.91 13.67 24.24
N GLN A 25 18.18 14.61 24.81
CA GLN A 25 16.73 14.74 24.63
C GLN A 25 16.31 14.63 23.15
N ASP A 26 17.16 15.12 22.25
CA ASP A 26 17.02 15.02 20.79
C ASP A 26 16.92 13.56 20.29
N HIS A 27 17.67 12.63 20.87
CA HIS A 27 17.67 11.22 20.47
C HIS A 27 16.30 10.56 20.72
N TRP A 28 15.72 10.77 21.90
CA TRP A 28 14.37 10.26 22.22
C TRP A 28 13.33 10.83 21.26
N GLN A 29 13.41 12.13 20.96
CA GLN A 29 12.50 12.77 20.01
C GLN A 29 12.62 12.20 18.60
N ILE A 30 13.83 11.89 18.14
CA ILE A 30 14.06 11.25 16.83
C ILE A 30 13.41 9.87 16.79
N LEU A 31 13.60 9.04 17.83
CA LEU A 31 12.97 7.71 17.91
C LEU A 31 11.44 7.81 17.93
N GLU A 32 10.88 8.71 18.74
CA GLU A 32 9.44 9.00 18.79
C GLU A 32 8.89 9.42 17.42
N ALA A 33 9.56 10.37 16.76
CA ALA A 33 9.16 10.86 15.46
C ALA A 33 9.18 9.75 14.41
N ARG A 34 10.22 8.90 14.43
CA ARG A 34 10.36 7.78 13.50
C ARG A 34 9.28 6.73 13.71
N TRP A 35 8.99 6.38 14.96
CA TRP A 35 7.90 5.47 15.30
C TRP A 35 6.54 6.01 14.83
N ARG A 36 6.24 7.30 15.09
CA ARG A 36 5.00 7.93 14.61
C ARG A 36 4.88 7.90 13.09
N GLN A 37 5.97 8.10 12.35
CA GLN A 37 5.97 7.96 10.89
C GLN A 37 5.61 6.54 10.44
N ILE A 38 6.15 5.52 11.09
CA ILE A 38 5.82 4.11 10.81
C ILE A 38 4.33 3.87 11.06
N LEU A 39 3.79 4.30 12.20
CA LEU A 39 2.37 4.15 12.51
C LEU A 39 1.47 4.84 11.47
N GLY A 40 1.89 6.02 10.97
CA GLY A 40 1.20 6.72 9.89
C GLY A 40 1.19 5.91 8.58
N LEU A 41 2.32 5.30 8.20
CA LEU A 41 2.40 4.41 7.04
C LEU A 41 1.53 3.17 7.23
N GLU A 42 1.54 2.55 8.41
CA GLU A 42 0.73 1.37 8.72
C GLU A 42 -0.77 1.66 8.61
N ALA A 43 -1.23 2.80 9.12
CA ALA A 43 -2.61 3.25 8.95
C ALA A 43 -2.96 3.47 7.47
N GLY A 44 -2.04 4.07 6.70
CA GLY A 44 -2.20 4.25 5.25
C GLY A 44 -2.28 2.91 4.50
N ILE A 45 -1.43 1.94 4.84
CA ILE A 45 -1.44 0.58 4.28
C ILE A 45 -2.76 -0.12 4.58
N GLU A 46 -3.28 -0.01 5.80
CA GLU A 46 -4.55 -0.61 6.17
C GLU A 46 -5.73 0.00 5.39
N SER A 47 -5.76 1.32 5.23
CA SER A 47 -6.76 1.99 4.38
C SER A 47 -6.67 1.52 2.93
N MET A 48 -5.46 1.43 2.37
CA MET A 48 -5.25 0.91 1.01
C MET A 48 -5.67 -0.55 0.88
N ARG A 49 -5.41 -1.39 1.88
CA ARG A 49 -5.84 -2.80 1.91
C ARG A 49 -7.34 -2.93 1.80
N GLN A 50 -8.09 -2.16 2.59
CA GLN A 50 -9.56 -2.15 2.55
C GLN A 50 -10.09 -1.66 1.19
N GLN A 51 -9.51 -0.58 0.65
CA GLN A 51 -9.86 -0.07 -0.68
C GLN A 51 -9.60 -1.11 -1.78
N MET A 52 -8.47 -1.80 -1.73
CA MET A 52 -8.12 -2.86 -2.68
C MET A 52 -9.02 -4.08 -2.54
N ASP A 53 -9.48 -4.44 -1.34
CA ASP A 53 -10.43 -5.53 -1.15
C ASP A 53 -11.80 -5.23 -1.79
N SER A 54 -12.27 -3.99 -1.66
CA SER A 54 -13.46 -3.50 -2.39
C SER A 54 -13.23 -3.53 -3.90
N MET A 55 -12.08 -3.06 -4.37
CA MET A 55 -11.75 -3.03 -5.80
C MET A 55 -11.63 -4.44 -6.40
N ARG A 56 -11.03 -5.38 -5.66
CA ARG A 56 -11.01 -6.81 -6.01
C ARG A 56 -12.43 -7.32 -6.26
N SER A 57 -13.34 -7.06 -5.33
CA SER A 57 -14.73 -7.53 -5.42
C SER A 57 -15.45 -6.93 -6.64
N GLN A 58 -15.23 -5.65 -6.94
CA GLN A 58 -15.77 -5.00 -8.14
C GLN A 58 -15.19 -5.61 -9.43
N MET A 59 -13.88 -5.85 -9.48
CA MET A 59 -13.20 -6.49 -10.61
C MET A 59 -13.69 -7.91 -10.85
N GLU A 60 -13.86 -8.71 -9.79
CA GLU A 60 -14.41 -10.07 -9.88
C GLU A 60 -15.86 -10.06 -10.39
N SER A 61 -16.68 -9.11 -9.93
CA SER A 61 -18.05 -8.92 -10.41
C SER A 61 -18.06 -8.56 -11.91
N ALA A 62 -17.27 -7.57 -12.32
CA ALA A 62 -17.14 -7.17 -13.72
C ALA A 62 -16.61 -8.31 -14.62
N PHE A 63 -15.69 -9.13 -14.10
CA PHE A 63 -15.19 -10.30 -14.81
C PHE A 63 -16.27 -11.38 -14.99
N LYS A 64 -17.15 -11.57 -14.00
CA LYS A 64 -18.28 -12.52 -14.10
C LYS A 64 -19.44 -11.97 -14.95
N GLN A 65 -19.54 -10.65 -15.09
CA GLN A 65 -20.59 -10.02 -15.89
C GLN A 65 -20.52 -10.52 -17.34
N SER A 66 -21.64 -11.07 -17.81
CA SER A 66 -21.84 -11.52 -19.17
C SER A 66 -22.74 -10.56 -19.92
N LEU A 67 -22.48 -10.36 -21.20
CA LEU A 67 -23.41 -9.64 -22.07
C LEU A 67 -24.68 -10.46 -22.24
N THR A 68 -25.83 -9.79 -22.17
CA THR A 68 -27.13 -10.37 -22.48
C THR A 68 -27.21 -10.80 -23.95
N VAL A 69 -28.16 -11.68 -24.28
CA VAL A 69 -28.36 -12.13 -25.66
C VAL A 69 -28.69 -10.95 -26.56
N GLU A 70 -29.53 -10.02 -26.11
CA GLU A 70 -29.88 -8.81 -26.87
C GLU A 70 -28.66 -7.92 -27.11
N GLU A 71 -27.84 -7.67 -26.09
CA GLU A 71 -26.59 -6.91 -26.24
C GLU A 71 -25.67 -7.58 -27.25
N LYS A 72 -25.50 -8.91 -27.20
CA LYS A 72 -24.64 -9.63 -28.16
C LYS A 72 -25.16 -9.57 -29.60
N VAL A 73 -26.48 -9.68 -29.80
CA VAL A 73 -27.10 -9.67 -31.14
C VAL A 73 -27.01 -8.28 -31.77
N HIS A 74 -27.08 -7.22 -30.97
CA HIS A 74 -27.10 -5.85 -31.47
C HIS A 74 -25.75 -5.13 -31.39
N ALA A 75 -24.79 -5.60 -30.61
CA ALA A 75 -23.47 -4.98 -30.49
C ALA A 75 -22.65 -5.07 -31.79
N LEU A 76 -21.71 -4.15 -31.95
CA LEU A 76 -20.65 -4.27 -32.95
C LEU A 76 -19.68 -5.38 -32.52
N GLN A 77 -19.19 -6.17 -33.48
CA GLN A 77 -18.18 -7.19 -33.21
C GLN A 77 -16.90 -6.58 -32.59
N ALA A 78 -16.54 -5.36 -32.99
CA ALA A 78 -15.44 -4.61 -32.40
C ALA A 78 -15.66 -4.28 -30.92
N ASP A 79 -16.88 -3.90 -30.52
CA ASP A 79 -17.22 -3.61 -29.12
C ASP A 79 -17.14 -4.87 -28.27
N VAL A 80 -17.64 -6.00 -28.79
CA VAL A 80 -17.56 -7.30 -28.11
C VAL A 80 -16.10 -7.75 -27.96
N ALA A 81 -15.28 -7.57 -28.99
CA ALA A 81 -13.85 -7.86 -28.92
C ALA A 81 -13.14 -7.00 -27.88
N GLN A 82 -13.43 -5.70 -27.85
CA GLN A 82 -12.88 -4.78 -26.86
C GLN A 82 -13.34 -5.13 -25.44
N TRP A 83 -14.61 -5.51 -25.25
CA TRP A 83 -15.14 -5.95 -23.97
C TRP A 83 -14.38 -7.17 -23.43
N ASN A 84 -14.19 -8.18 -24.27
CA ASN A 84 -13.44 -9.38 -23.90
C ASN A 84 -11.97 -9.06 -23.61
N LYS A 85 -11.35 -8.16 -24.40
CA LYS A 85 -9.98 -7.70 -24.16
C LYS A 85 -9.84 -7.02 -22.80
N SER A 86 -10.72 -6.06 -22.49
CA SER A 86 -10.69 -5.34 -21.20
C SER A 86 -10.94 -6.30 -20.03
N LYS A 87 -11.85 -7.27 -20.16
CA LYS A 87 -12.08 -8.32 -19.15
C LYS A 87 -10.85 -9.21 -18.93
N ASN A 88 -10.15 -9.61 -19.98
CA ASN A 88 -8.95 -10.45 -19.86
C ASN A 88 -7.85 -9.76 -19.04
N ARG A 89 -7.77 -8.41 -19.06
CA ARG A 89 -6.84 -7.67 -18.20
C ARG A 89 -7.09 -7.88 -16.71
N VAL A 90 -8.34 -8.10 -16.30
CA VAL A 90 -8.70 -8.39 -14.91
C VAL A 90 -8.00 -9.66 -14.42
N HIS A 91 -7.89 -10.68 -15.28
CA HIS A 91 -7.25 -11.95 -14.94
C HIS A 91 -5.79 -11.77 -14.52
N TYR A 92 -5.06 -10.86 -15.15
CA TYR A 92 -3.66 -10.57 -14.83
C TYR A 92 -3.49 -9.67 -13.59
N CYS A 93 -4.46 -8.81 -13.31
CA CYS A 93 -4.37 -7.85 -12.23
C CYS A 93 -4.86 -8.40 -10.89
N LEU A 94 -5.87 -9.29 -10.89
CA LEU A 94 -6.42 -9.89 -9.66
C LEU A 94 -5.38 -10.58 -8.77
N PRO A 95 -4.42 -11.37 -9.29
CA PRO A 95 -3.36 -11.97 -8.48
C PRO A 95 -2.53 -10.92 -7.72
N LYS A 96 -2.17 -9.80 -8.38
CA LYS A 96 -1.42 -8.71 -7.76
C LYS A 96 -2.18 -8.06 -6.61
N VAL A 97 -3.48 -7.86 -6.76
CA VAL A 97 -4.36 -7.32 -5.71
C VAL A 97 -4.41 -8.24 -4.51
N ARG A 98 -4.59 -9.55 -4.75
CA ARG A 98 -4.62 -10.56 -3.67
C ARG A 98 -3.28 -10.65 -2.94
N GLU A 99 -2.18 -10.62 -3.69
CA GLU A 99 -0.83 -10.60 -3.12
C GLU A 99 -0.60 -9.36 -2.26
N PHE A 100 -0.97 -8.17 -2.75
CA PHE A 100 -0.87 -6.95 -1.95
C PHE A 100 -1.70 -7.06 -0.66
N ILE A 101 -2.98 -7.47 -0.75
CA ILE A 101 -3.86 -7.59 0.42
C ILE A 101 -3.26 -8.56 1.44
N HIS A 102 -2.71 -9.67 0.98
CA HIS A 102 -2.02 -10.63 1.82
C HIS A 102 -0.81 -9.97 2.52
N ARG A 103 0.12 -9.37 1.77
CA ARG A 103 1.31 -8.72 2.34
C ARG A 103 0.96 -7.58 3.30
N ALA A 104 -0.05 -6.78 2.99
CA ALA A 104 -0.56 -5.74 3.89
C ALA A 104 -1.12 -6.30 5.21
N THR A 105 -1.82 -7.44 5.14
CA THR A 105 -2.33 -8.13 6.34
C THR A 105 -1.18 -8.64 7.21
N TRP A 106 -0.16 -9.25 6.60
CA TRP A 106 0.99 -9.80 7.31
C TRP A 106 1.92 -8.74 7.88
N ALA A 107 2.07 -7.60 7.20
CA ALA A 107 2.94 -6.51 7.63
C ALA A 107 2.67 -6.11 9.10
N LEU A 108 1.40 -5.97 9.50
CA LEU A 108 1.03 -5.60 10.87
C LEU A 108 1.33 -6.69 11.92
N GLY A 109 1.49 -7.94 11.48
CA GLY A 109 1.65 -9.10 12.35
C GLY A 109 3.10 -9.55 12.57
N ILE A 110 4.08 -8.96 11.87
CA ILE A 110 5.47 -9.44 11.91
C ILE A 110 6.09 -9.33 13.31
N PRO A 111 6.88 -10.32 13.77
CA PRO A 111 7.50 -10.32 15.10
C PRO A 111 8.32 -9.06 15.39
N GLU A 112 9.04 -8.55 14.39
CA GLU A 112 9.91 -7.37 14.50
C GLU A 112 9.11 -6.12 14.87
N ARG A 113 7.93 -5.94 14.28
CA ARG A 113 7.03 -4.83 14.58
C ARG A 113 6.49 -4.93 16.01
N LYS A 114 6.12 -6.14 16.46
CA LYS A 114 5.65 -6.37 17.83
C LYS A 114 6.75 -6.09 18.86
N ARG A 115 7.97 -6.57 18.61
CA ARG A 115 9.15 -6.29 19.44
C ARG A 115 9.43 -4.79 19.53
N LEU A 116 9.39 -4.08 18.41
CA LEU A 116 9.57 -2.62 18.39
C LEU A 116 8.46 -1.87 19.15
N GLU A 117 7.21 -2.32 19.03
CA GLU A 117 6.10 -1.75 19.81
C GLU A 117 6.32 -1.94 21.32
N GLU A 118 6.78 -3.11 21.74
CA GLU A 118 7.09 -3.40 23.14
C GLU A 118 8.26 -2.55 23.64
N ILE A 119 9.34 -2.44 22.88
CA ILE A 119 10.47 -1.56 23.19
C ILE A 119 10.00 -0.11 23.32
N PHE A 120 9.13 0.33 22.41
CA PHE A 120 8.62 1.68 22.41
C PHE A 120 7.85 2.00 23.70
N LYS A 121 6.90 1.14 24.07
CA LYS A 121 6.07 1.31 25.28
C LYS A 121 6.88 1.16 26.57
N SER A 122 7.84 0.25 26.60
CA SER A 122 8.57 -0.09 27.82
C SER A 122 9.72 0.87 28.12
N TYR A 123 10.37 1.41 27.08
CA TYR A 123 11.61 2.16 27.22
C TYR A 123 11.59 3.54 26.56
N ILE A 124 11.08 3.66 25.33
CA ILE A 124 11.17 4.93 24.58
C ILE A 124 10.19 5.96 25.12
N GLU A 125 8.91 5.60 25.26
CA GLU A 125 7.88 6.50 25.78
C GLU A 125 8.15 6.92 27.24
N PRO A 126 8.57 6.02 28.16
CA PRO A 126 8.99 6.42 29.50
C PRO A 126 10.38 7.07 29.58
N ARG A 127 11.15 7.06 28.47
CA ARG A 127 12.54 7.55 28.37
C ARG A 127 13.52 6.86 29.32
N VAL A 128 13.39 5.54 29.43
CA VAL A 128 14.27 4.68 30.23
C VAL A 128 15.34 4.08 29.33
N THR A 129 16.61 4.25 29.71
CA THR A 129 17.75 3.66 28.99
C THR A 129 17.78 2.14 29.14
N PHE A 130 18.25 1.44 28.12
CA PHE A 130 18.37 -0.02 28.14
C PHE A 130 19.53 -0.48 27.23
N PRO A 131 20.06 -1.71 27.42
CA PRO A 131 21.30 -2.14 26.77
C PRO A 131 21.30 -2.21 25.24
N GLU A 132 20.13 -2.22 24.58
CA GLU A 132 20.03 -2.32 23.11
C GLU A 132 19.49 -1.02 22.46
N LEU A 133 19.50 0.09 23.19
CA LEU A 133 18.98 1.37 22.70
C LEU A 133 19.67 1.84 21.41
N ASP A 134 20.96 1.54 21.28
CA ASP A 134 21.81 1.83 20.11
C ASP A 134 21.36 1.11 18.83
N LYS A 135 20.68 -0.05 18.94
CA LYS A 135 20.18 -0.84 17.81
C LYS A 135 18.80 -0.40 17.33
N VAL A 136 18.04 0.31 18.16
CA VAL A 136 16.67 0.73 17.84
C VAL A 136 16.58 1.59 16.58
N PRO A 137 17.47 2.59 16.33
CA PRO A 137 17.41 3.38 15.11
C PRO A 137 17.45 2.53 13.84
N GLU A 138 18.33 1.54 13.80
CA GLU A 138 18.47 0.64 12.64
C GLU A 138 17.22 -0.22 12.43
N MET A 139 16.67 -0.77 13.53
CA MET A 139 15.43 -1.54 13.48
C MET A 139 14.24 -0.71 12.99
N LEU A 140 14.10 0.53 13.48
CA LEU A 140 13.07 1.47 13.03
C LEU A 140 13.27 1.83 11.55
N ASP A 141 14.51 2.06 11.10
CA ASP A 141 14.80 2.39 9.71
C ASP A 141 14.51 1.23 8.75
N SER A 142 14.84 0.00 9.15
CA SER A 142 14.50 -1.20 8.39
C SER A 142 12.99 -1.34 8.22
N LEU A 143 12.23 -1.25 9.33
CA LEU A 143 10.78 -1.33 9.32
C LEU A 143 10.16 -0.20 8.49
N PHE A 144 10.64 1.03 8.65
CA PHE A 144 10.18 2.18 7.89
C PHE A 144 10.36 1.99 6.37
N LYS A 145 11.53 1.53 5.93
CA LYS A 145 11.80 1.24 4.51
C LYS A 145 10.87 0.16 3.97
N ASP A 146 10.65 -0.91 4.72
CA ASP A 146 9.70 -1.96 4.34
C ASP A 146 8.29 -1.38 4.13
N ARG A 147 7.80 -0.55 5.06
CA ARG A 147 6.48 0.11 4.93
C ARG A 147 6.41 1.06 3.75
N GLN A 148 7.49 1.78 3.43
CA GLN A 148 7.54 2.63 2.24
C GLN A 148 7.44 1.81 0.96
N VAL A 149 8.18 0.71 0.85
CA VAL A 149 8.11 -0.19 -0.31
C VAL A 149 6.71 -0.75 -0.48
N LEU A 150 6.10 -1.23 0.60
CA LEU A 150 4.75 -1.76 0.57
C LEU A 150 3.72 -0.70 0.17
N THR A 151 3.88 0.54 0.65
CA THR A 151 3.04 1.68 0.28
C THR A 151 3.13 2.01 -1.21
N ALA A 152 4.35 2.04 -1.77
CA ALA A 152 4.59 2.30 -3.18
C ALA A 152 3.99 1.19 -4.08
N GLN A 153 4.15 -0.07 -3.67
CA GLN A 153 3.53 -1.22 -4.34
C GLN A 153 2.00 -1.13 -4.33
N GLY A 154 1.40 -0.83 -3.18
CA GLY A 154 -0.05 -0.65 -3.05
C GLY A 154 -0.59 0.47 -3.92
N THR A 155 0.13 1.59 -4.00
CA THR A 155 -0.22 2.71 -4.88
C THR A 155 -0.23 2.31 -6.35
N THR A 156 0.80 1.57 -6.78
CA THR A 156 0.94 1.11 -8.17
C THR A 156 -0.19 0.14 -8.55
N VAL A 157 -0.44 -0.87 -7.71
CA VAL A 157 -1.51 -1.85 -7.93
C VAL A 157 -2.88 -1.16 -7.95
N SER A 158 -3.15 -0.25 -7.02
CA SER A 158 -4.40 0.52 -6.96
C SER A 158 -4.63 1.37 -8.21
N GLN A 159 -3.59 2.02 -8.74
CA GLN A 159 -3.68 2.79 -9.99
C GLN A 159 -3.97 1.88 -11.20
N GLU A 160 -3.28 0.75 -11.31
CA GLU A 160 -3.52 -0.24 -12.38
C GLU A 160 -4.97 -0.74 -12.36
N CYS A 161 -5.48 -1.10 -11.18
CA CYS A 161 -6.85 -1.58 -11.01
C CYS A 161 -7.89 -0.52 -11.38
N ARG A 162 -7.69 0.74 -10.94
CA ARG A 162 -8.57 1.86 -11.32
C ARG A 162 -8.59 2.08 -12.83
N GLY A 163 -7.43 2.00 -13.48
CA GLY A 163 -7.32 2.10 -14.94
C GLY A 163 -8.11 1.01 -15.65
N ILE A 164 -7.97 -0.24 -15.22
CA ILE A 164 -8.70 -1.39 -15.78
C ILE A 164 -10.21 -1.23 -15.58
N MET A 165 -10.65 -0.88 -14.38
CA MET A 165 -12.08 -0.68 -14.08
C MET A 165 -12.69 0.45 -14.91
N ALA A 166 -11.98 1.57 -15.06
CA ALA A 166 -12.43 2.68 -15.90
C ALA A 166 -12.56 2.28 -17.37
N GLU A 167 -11.64 1.47 -17.89
CA GLU A 167 -11.71 0.93 -19.25
C GLU A 167 -12.91 0.00 -19.42
N ILE A 168 -13.12 -0.95 -18.51
CA ILE A 168 -14.26 -1.88 -18.53
C ILE A 168 -15.58 -1.12 -18.53
N GLN A 169 -15.74 -0.14 -17.64
CA GLN A 169 -16.95 0.68 -17.54
C GLN A 169 -17.16 1.54 -18.79
N ARG A 170 -16.09 2.04 -19.42
CA ARG A 170 -16.17 2.78 -20.68
C ARG A 170 -16.64 1.85 -21.81
N THR A 171 -15.99 0.71 -21.98
CA THR A 171 -16.32 -0.26 -23.03
C THR A 171 -17.75 -0.78 -22.88
N LEU A 172 -18.19 -1.09 -21.66
CA LEU A 172 -19.57 -1.51 -21.40
C LEU A 172 -20.58 -0.45 -21.82
N ARG A 173 -20.36 0.81 -21.43
CA ARG A 173 -21.26 1.93 -21.81
C ARG A 173 -21.35 2.12 -23.32
N THR A 174 -20.23 2.08 -24.01
CA THR A 174 -20.20 2.17 -25.48
C THR A 174 -20.98 1.03 -26.12
N LEU A 175 -20.73 -0.20 -25.68
CA LEU A 175 -21.41 -1.40 -26.19
C LEU A 175 -22.93 -1.30 -25.99
N GLN A 176 -23.37 -0.93 -24.79
CA GLN A 176 -24.78 -0.78 -24.46
C GLN A 176 -25.46 0.32 -25.27
N SER A 177 -24.79 1.46 -25.45
CA SER A 177 -25.27 2.55 -26.29
C SER A 177 -25.45 2.11 -27.75
N ASN A 178 -24.44 1.44 -28.31
CA ASN A 178 -24.47 0.97 -29.69
C ASN A 178 -25.54 -0.12 -29.90
N ALA A 179 -25.65 -1.07 -28.97
CA ALA A 179 -26.67 -2.10 -29.00
C ALA A 179 -28.09 -1.49 -28.93
N ALA A 180 -28.30 -0.49 -28.08
CA ALA A 180 -29.57 0.20 -27.97
C ALA A 180 -29.94 0.99 -29.25
N SER A 181 -28.98 1.70 -29.86
CA SER A 181 -29.20 2.42 -31.13
C SER A 181 -29.62 1.46 -32.24
N ARG A 182 -28.87 0.36 -32.41
CA ARG A 182 -29.15 -0.65 -33.44
C ARG A 182 -30.47 -1.38 -33.21
N ALA A 183 -30.83 -1.64 -31.96
CA ALA A 183 -32.13 -2.21 -31.64
C ALA A 183 -33.28 -1.26 -32.03
N ARG A 184 -33.12 0.05 -31.84
CA ARG A 184 -34.10 1.06 -32.27
C ARG A 184 -34.20 1.15 -33.79
N GLU A 185 -33.07 1.28 -34.47
CA GLU A 185 -33.00 1.31 -35.94
C GLU A 185 -33.68 0.08 -36.57
N LYS A 186 -33.44 -1.12 -36.02
CA LYS A 186 -34.08 -2.35 -36.48
C LYS A 186 -35.60 -2.32 -36.30
N ARG A 187 -36.10 -1.83 -35.16
CA ARG A 187 -37.55 -1.71 -34.89
C ARG A 187 -38.21 -0.70 -35.82
N GLU A 188 -37.55 0.42 -36.10
CA GLU A 188 -38.03 1.43 -37.05
C GLU A 188 -38.09 0.88 -38.48
N ALA A 189 -37.04 0.19 -38.92
CA ALA A 189 -37.00 -0.46 -40.23
C ALA A 189 -38.08 -1.55 -40.41
N MET A 190 -38.44 -2.28 -39.34
CA MET A 190 -39.54 -3.24 -39.38
C MET A 190 -40.91 -2.55 -39.50
N ARG A 191 -41.10 -1.42 -38.81
CA ARG A 191 -42.34 -0.63 -38.88
C ARG A 191 -42.56 -0.01 -40.26
N THR A 192 -41.50 0.45 -40.93
CA THR A 192 -41.62 1.02 -42.28
C THR A 192 -41.93 -0.06 -43.32
N LYS A 193 -41.27 -1.23 -43.24
CA LYS A 193 -41.56 -2.36 -44.14
C LYS A 193 -43.02 -2.84 -44.06
N GLY A 194 -43.61 -2.88 -42.86
CA GLY A 194 -45.01 -3.27 -42.68
C GLY A 194 -46.05 -2.30 -43.27
N LYS A 195 -45.67 -1.08 -43.67
CA LYS A 195 -46.57 -0.12 -44.33
C LYS A 195 -46.71 -0.33 -45.83
N HIS A 196 -45.87 -1.18 -46.43
CA HIS A 196 -45.80 -1.41 -47.87
C HIS A 196 -46.29 -2.80 -48.29
N LEU A 197 -46.90 -3.55 -47.37
CA LEU A 197 -47.56 -4.84 -47.59
C LEU A 197 -49.07 -4.64 -47.42
#